data_AF-A0A542Y1G7-F1
#
_entry.id   AF-A0A542Y1G7-F1
#
_cell.length_a   1.000
_cell.length_b   1.000
_cell.length_c   1.000
_cell.angle_alpha   90.00
_cell.angle_beta   90.00
_cell.angle_gamma   90.00
#
_symmetry.space_group_name_H-M   'P 1'
#
loop_
_entity.id
_entity.type
_entity.pdbx_description
1 polymer ?
#
loop_
_entity_poly.entity_id
_entity_poly.type
_entity_poly.pdbx_seq_one_letter_code
_entity_poly.pdbx_strand_id
1 'polypeptide(L)'
;MLSNTRFAALLTVIVILALLAGTWFVGIGPRLAEVAAADNERATVEGQNAAHQAELDRLIGIDANLSTLEAELAELRLAIPGTPETSVFYRQLDAIAAATGVRFTDISLTNVAAYETPEAVVIDDGAEAEAEVDQIPGLAEALAAVSADNFLIIDAQFGLAGSYAGVMDALSMLQTGERFVLVSGLNIEEGLRGPDEAVSANFTGQLFVLLDSTGVAPAAEATPEAAPAA
;
A
#
# COMPACT_ATOMS: atom_id res chain seq x y z
N MET A 1 -19.15 35.96 93.33
CA MET A 1 -20.26 35.42 92.50
C MET A 1 -20.07 35.75 91.01
N LEU A 2 -18.85 35.61 90.44
CA LEU A 2 -18.58 35.96 89.03
C LEU A 2 -18.21 34.74 88.14
N SER A 3 -18.23 33.52 88.66
CA SER A 3 -17.83 32.31 87.92
C SER A 3 -18.98 31.63 87.16
N ASN A 4 -20.19 31.55 87.73
CA ASN A 4 -21.29 30.79 87.11
C ASN A 4 -21.86 31.41 85.82
N THR A 5 -21.92 32.74 85.72
CA THR A 5 -22.42 33.43 84.50
C THR A 5 -21.43 33.35 83.34
N ARG A 6 -20.12 33.36 83.63
CA ARG A 6 -19.08 33.18 82.60
C ARG A 6 -19.05 31.75 82.06
N PHE A 7 -19.27 30.75 82.91
CA PHE A 7 -19.37 29.35 82.50
C PHE A 7 -20.64 29.10 81.67
N ALA A 8 -21.78 29.65 82.09
CA ALA A 8 -23.03 29.58 81.33
C ALA A 8 -22.90 30.24 79.95
N ALA A 9 -22.30 31.45 79.87
CA ALA A 9 -22.07 32.13 78.59
C ALA A 9 -21.14 31.34 77.66
N LEU A 10 -20.10 30.68 78.20
CA LEU A 10 -19.17 29.85 77.43
C LEU A 10 -19.88 28.62 76.86
N LEU A 11 -20.77 27.99 77.64
CA LEU A 11 -21.60 26.87 77.18
C LEU A 11 -22.55 27.27 76.06
N THR A 12 -23.23 28.42 76.16
CA THR A 12 -24.13 28.91 75.10
C THR A 12 -23.39 29.17 73.78
N VAL A 13 -22.18 29.74 73.85
CA VAL A 13 -21.34 29.97 72.66
C VAL A 13 -20.95 28.64 72.00
N ILE A 14 -20.59 27.62 72.77
CA ILE A 14 -20.28 26.28 72.23
C ILE A 14 -21.50 25.69 71.51
N VAL A 15 -22.71 25.82 72.06
CA VAL A 15 -23.94 25.31 71.44
C VAL A 15 -24.25 26.03 70.13
N ILE A 16 -24.08 27.35 70.08
CA ILE A 16 -24.27 28.14 68.85
C ILE A 16 -23.25 27.72 67.77
N LEU A 17 -21.99 27.53 68.13
CA LEU A 17 -20.96 27.03 67.22
C LEU A 17 -21.29 25.61 66.71
N ALA A 18 -21.81 24.74 67.59
CA ALA A 18 -22.22 23.39 67.21
C ALA A 18 -23.42 23.39 66.25
N LEU A 19 -24.40 24.28 66.44
CA LEU A 19 -25.53 24.44 65.53
C LEU A 19 -25.09 24.99 64.17
N LEU A 20 -24.23 26.00 64.15
CA LEU A 20 -23.67 26.54 62.90
C LEU A 20 -22.85 25.47 62.16
N ALA A 21 -21.98 24.75 62.86
CA ALA A 21 -21.22 23.64 62.28
C ALA A 21 -22.13 22.52 61.78
N GLY A 22 -23.19 22.18 62.52
CA GLY A 22 -24.20 21.19 62.11
C GLY A 22 -24.94 21.61 60.85
N THR A 23 -25.38 22.87 60.75
CA THR A 23 -26.05 23.39 59.54
C THR A 23 -25.14 23.44 58.32
N TRP A 24 -23.87 23.80 58.51
CA TRP A 24 -22.87 23.82 57.44
C TRP A 24 -22.57 22.40 56.93
N PHE A 25 -22.27 21.47 57.84
CA PHE A 25 -21.85 20.12 57.48
C PHE A 25 -23.01 19.27 56.93
N VAL A 26 -24.24 19.48 57.41
CA VAL A 26 -25.42 18.73 56.95
C VAL A 26 -26.04 19.35 55.69
N GLY A 27 -25.96 20.67 55.50
CA GLY A 27 -26.67 21.36 54.42
C GLY A 27 -25.80 21.86 53.28
N ILE A 28 -24.76 22.64 53.59
CA ILE A 28 -24.04 23.47 52.60
C ILE A 28 -22.81 22.73 52.04
N GLY A 29 -22.05 22.07 52.91
CA GLY A 29 -20.88 21.27 52.55
C GLY A 29 -21.15 20.22 51.47
N PRO A 30 -22.14 19.32 51.63
CA PRO A 30 -22.42 18.29 50.63
C PRO A 30 -22.88 18.87 49.28
N ARG A 31 -23.62 19.98 49.28
CA ARG A 31 -24.10 20.62 48.04
C ARG A 31 -23.00 21.31 47.26
N LEU A 32 -22.04 21.96 47.93
CA LEU A 32 -20.85 22.51 47.27
C LEU A 32 -19.98 21.40 46.68
N ALA A 33 -19.87 20.25 47.36
CA ALA A 33 -19.14 19.10 46.86
C ALA A 33 -19.83 18.47 45.62
N GLU A 34 -21.16 18.38 45.60
CA GLU A 34 -21.92 17.94 44.43
C GLU A 34 -21.72 18.88 43.22
N VAL A 35 -21.75 20.20 43.43
CA VAL A 35 -21.48 21.18 42.37
C VAL A 35 -20.04 21.06 41.85
N ALA A 36 -19.05 20.96 42.74
CA ALA A 36 -17.67 20.77 42.35
C ALA A 36 -17.44 19.45 41.58
N ALA A 37 -18.15 18.38 41.97
CA ALA A 37 -18.12 17.12 41.24
C ALA A 37 -18.75 17.25 39.86
N ALA A 38 -19.92 17.90 39.74
CA ALA A 38 -20.59 18.14 38.47
C ALA A 38 -19.78 19.04 37.53
N ASP A 39 -19.10 20.06 38.05
CA ASP A 39 -18.20 20.91 37.26
C ASP A 39 -17.00 20.12 36.73
N ASN A 40 -16.44 19.21 37.55
CA ASN A 40 -15.32 18.36 37.15
C ASN A 40 -15.73 17.30 36.11
N GLU A 41 -16.92 16.71 36.29
CA GLU A 41 -17.51 15.80 35.31
C GLU A 41 -17.81 16.52 33.99
N ARG A 42 -18.34 17.74 34.06
CA ARG A 42 -18.58 18.58 32.88
C ARG A 42 -17.27 18.90 32.15
N ALA A 43 -16.23 19.33 32.85
CA ALA A 43 -14.92 19.60 32.25
C ALA A 43 -14.33 18.35 31.60
N THR A 44 -14.52 17.17 32.21
CA THR A 44 -14.10 15.88 31.65
C THR A 44 -14.84 15.57 30.37
N VAL A 45 -16.17 15.71 30.36
CA VAL A 45 -17.02 15.46 29.18
C VAL A 45 -16.71 16.45 28.06
N GLU A 46 -16.51 17.73 28.37
CA GLU A 46 -16.11 18.74 27.38
C GLU A 46 -14.74 18.40 26.76
N GLY A 47 -13.78 17.92 27.56
CA GLY A 47 -12.49 17.42 27.08
C GLY A 47 -12.62 16.19 26.17
N GLN A 48 -13.46 15.22 26.53
CA GLN A 48 -13.74 14.04 25.71
C GLN A 48 -14.41 14.41 24.38
N ASN A 49 -15.39 15.32 24.41
CA ASN A 49 -16.06 15.80 23.21
C ASN A 49 -15.10 16.51 22.26
N ALA A 50 -14.20 17.34 22.78
CA ALA A 50 -13.17 17.99 21.97
C ALA A 50 -12.21 16.97 21.32
N ALA A 51 -11.81 15.93 22.06
CA ALA A 51 -10.99 14.85 21.52
C ALA A 51 -11.71 14.04 20.43
N HIS A 52 -12.99 13.71 20.64
CA HIS A 52 -13.80 13.02 19.64
C HIS A 52 -14.03 13.86 18.38
N GLN A 53 -14.23 15.17 18.51
CA GLN A 53 -14.34 16.07 17.36
C GLN A 53 -13.04 16.13 16.56
N ALA A 54 -11.88 16.22 17.22
CA ALA A 54 -10.59 16.21 16.55
C ALA A 54 -10.34 14.89 15.80
N GLU A 55 -10.75 13.75 16.37
CA GLU A 55 -10.65 12.46 15.70
C GLU A 55 -11.60 12.38 14.49
N LEU A 56 -12.83 12.89 14.60
CA LEU A 56 -13.75 12.97 13.46
C LEU A 56 -13.18 13.82 12.33
N ASP A 57 -12.61 14.99 12.64
CA ASP A 57 -11.98 15.86 11.64
C ASP A 57 -10.80 15.17 10.97
N ARG A 58 -9.98 14.42 11.74
CA ARG A 58 -8.90 13.59 11.21
C ARG A 58 -9.42 12.51 10.27
N LEU A 59 -10.46 11.77 10.67
CA LEU A 59 -11.05 10.68 9.88
C LEU A 59 -11.66 11.20 8.58
N ILE A 60 -12.39 12.33 8.63
CA ILE A 60 -12.91 13.01 7.44
C ILE A 60 -11.76 13.45 6.53
N GLY A 61 -10.67 13.97 7.10
CA GLY A 61 -9.47 14.31 6.34
C GLY A 61 -8.84 13.11 5.63
N ILE A 62 -8.79 11.95 6.28
CA ILE A 62 -8.28 10.71 5.67
C ILE A 62 -9.22 10.23 4.56
N ASP A 63 -10.53 10.24 4.79
CA ASP A 63 -11.56 9.84 3.80
C ASP A 63 -11.54 10.74 2.56
N ALA A 64 -11.37 12.06 2.73
CA ALA A 64 -11.26 13.01 1.62
C ALA A 64 -10.03 12.73 0.71
N ASN A 65 -8.97 12.14 1.26
CA ASN A 65 -7.81 11.73 0.49
C ASN A 65 -7.98 10.34 -0.14
N LEU A 66 -8.83 9.48 0.43
CA LEU A 66 -9.05 8.10 -0.01
C LEU A 66 -9.39 8.05 -1.50
N SER A 67 -10.30 8.89 -2.00
CA SER A 67 -10.66 8.90 -3.42
C SER A 67 -9.52 9.31 -4.35
N THR A 68 -8.64 10.21 -3.89
CA THR A 68 -7.45 10.63 -4.65
C THR A 68 -6.43 9.50 -4.67
N LEU A 69 -6.19 8.86 -3.51
CA LEU A 69 -5.31 7.71 -3.41
C LEU A 69 -5.84 6.53 -4.25
N GLU A 70 -7.14 6.28 -4.28
CA GLU A 70 -7.75 5.27 -5.15
C GLU A 70 -7.58 5.59 -6.64
N ALA A 71 -7.67 6.87 -7.03
CA ALA A 71 -7.44 7.30 -8.40
C ALA A 71 -5.97 7.13 -8.81
N GLU A 72 -5.03 7.52 -7.93
CA GLU A 72 -3.60 7.29 -8.12
C GLU A 72 -3.28 5.78 -8.18
N LEU A 73 -3.91 4.97 -7.33
CA LEU A 73 -3.74 3.51 -7.33
C LEU A 73 -4.34 2.88 -8.61
N ALA A 74 -5.44 3.41 -9.14
CA ALA A 74 -6.01 2.97 -10.42
C ALA A 74 -5.08 3.32 -11.60
N GLU A 75 -4.45 4.49 -11.58
CA GLU A 75 -3.43 4.89 -12.55
C GLU A 75 -2.18 4.00 -12.44
N LEU A 76 -1.72 3.71 -11.23
CA LEU A 76 -0.54 2.87 -10.99
C LEU A 76 -0.78 1.38 -11.29
N ARG A 77 -2.00 0.86 -11.05
CA ARG A 77 -2.45 -0.47 -11.48
C ARG A 77 -2.48 -0.63 -13.00
N LEU A 78 -2.58 0.47 -13.74
CA LEU A 78 -2.48 0.47 -15.20
C LEU A 78 -1.05 0.20 -15.65
N ALA A 79 -0.05 0.67 -14.89
CA ALA A 79 1.37 0.42 -15.13
C ALA A 79 1.83 -0.99 -14.71
N ILE A 80 1.21 -1.57 -13.66
CA ILE A 80 1.49 -2.94 -13.20
C ILE A 80 0.16 -3.69 -13.03
N PRO A 81 -0.40 -4.22 -14.12
CA PRO A 81 -1.66 -4.94 -14.07
C PRO A 81 -1.54 -6.21 -13.23
N GLY A 82 -2.45 -6.38 -12.27
CA GLY A 82 -2.51 -7.54 -11.37
C GLY A 82 -3.01 -8.84 -12.01
N THR A 83 -3.25 -8.82 -13.32
CA THR A 83 -3.56 -9.99 -14.12
C THR A 83 -2.63 -10.01 -15.35
N PRO A 84 -2.17 -11.19 -15.80
CA PRO A 84 -1.48 -11.34 -17.07
C PRO A 84 -2.49 -11.14 -18.22
N GLU A 85 -3.00 -9.91 -18.42
CA GLU A 85 -3.89 -9.59 -19.53
C GLU A 85 -3.13 -9.65 -20.86
N THR A 86 -3.02 -10.87 -21.40
CA THR A 86 -2.31 -11.15 -22.65
C THR A 86 -2.95 -10.39 -23.81
N SER A 87 -4.27 -10.15 -23.77
CA SER A 87 -5.00 -9.43 -24.83
C SER A 87 -4.64 -7.96 -24.96
N VAL A 88 -4.40 -7.25 -23.85
CA VAL A 88 -3.93 -5.85 -23.87
C VAL A 88 -2.50 -5.80 -24.37
N PHE A 89 -1.67 -6.73 -23.91
CA PHE A 89 -0.28 -6.85 -24.32
C PHE A 89 -0.15 -7.12 -25.83
N TYR A 90 -0.93 -8.03 -26.41
CA TYR A 90 -0.94 -8.26 -27.86
C TYR A 90 -1.33 -7.00 -28.65
N ARG A 91 -2.32 -6.23 -28.19
CA ARG A 91 -2.68 -4.95 -28.85
C ARG A 91 -1.54 -3.93 -28.78
N GLN A 92 -0.81 -3.89 -27.68
CA GLN A 92 0.37 -3.03 -27.54
C GLN A 92 1.49 -3.45 -28.50
N LEU A 93 1.75 -4.76 -28.62
CA LEU A 93 2.72 -5.28 -29.59
C LEU A 93 2.32 -4.95 -31.02
N ASP A 94 1.04 -5.08 -31.37
CA ASP A 94 0.52 -4.69 -32.69
C ASP A 94 0.67 -3.18 -32.96
N ALA A 95 0.44 -2.33 -31.95
CA ALA A 95 0.63 -0.89 -32.09
C ALA A 95 2.11 -0.52 -32.29
N ILE A 96 3.03 -1.16 -31.57
CA ILE A 96 4.48 -0.99 -31.74
C ILE A 96 4.91 -1.46 -33.13
N ALA A 97 4.43 -2.64 -33.56
CA ALA A 97 4.68 -3.19 -34.89
C ALA A 97 4.21 -2.23 -36.01
N ALA A 98 3.01 -1.67 -35.87
CA ALA A 98 2.47 -0.70 -36.82
C ALA A 98 3.27 0.61 -36.87
N ALA A 99 3.80 1.06 -35.72
CA ALA A 99 4.55 2.31 -35.61
C ALA A 99 5.98 2.20 -36.17
N THR A 100 6.66 1.06 -36.00
CA THR A 100 8.07 0.89 -36.42
C THR A 100 8.23 0.11 -37.73
N GLY A 101 7.15 -0.46 -38.25
CA GLY A 101 7.18 -1.30 -39.45
C GLY A 101 7.83 -2.67 -39.25
N VAL A 102 7.98 -3.12 -38.00
CA VAL A 102 8.43 -4.49 -37.68
C VAL A 102 7.25 -5.44 -37.58
N ARG A 103 7.52 -6.73 -37.70
CA ARG A 103 6.52 -7.80 -37.51
C ARG A 103 7.00 -8.77 -36.45
N PHE A 104 6.17 -9.02 -35.44
CA PHE A 104 6.38 -10.11 -34.50
C PHE A 104 6.08 -11.44 -35.20
N THR A 105 7.05 -12.35 -35.24
CA THR A 105 6.95 -13.67 -35.88
C THR A 105 6.60 -14.74 -34.86
N ASP A 106 7.14 -14.64 -33.66
CA ASP A 106 6.96 -15.61 -32.58
C ASP A 106 6.73 -14.87 -31.26
N ILE A 107 5.74 -15.32 -30.50
CA ILE A 107 5.47 -14.85 -29.15
C ILE A 107 5.13 -16.07 -28.32
N SER A 108 6.02 -16.44 -27.40
CA SER A 108 5.83 -17.57 -26.50
C SER A 108 5.93 -17.09 -25.06
N LEU A 109 4.94 -17.42 -24.23
CA LEU A 109 4.99 -17.23 -22.78
C LEU A 109 5.16 -18.62 -22.17
N THR A 110 6.29 -18.84 -21.50
CA THR A 110 6.78 -20.20 -21.23
C THR A 110 6.78 -20.56 -19.76
N ASN A 111 7.24 -19.65 -18.90
CA ASN A 111 7.47 -19.93 -17.48
C ASN A 111 6.81 -18.83 -16.65
N VAL A 112 6.00 -19.24 -15.67
CA VAL A 112 5.46 -18.34 -14.64
C VAL A 112 6.11 -18.77 -13.34
N ALA A 113 7.06 -17.98 -12.88
CA ALA A 113 7.80 -18.23 -11.64
C ALA A 113 7.47 -17.16 -10.61
N ALA A 114 7.39 -17.57 -9.34
CA ALA A 114 7.40 -16.61 -8.24
C ALA A 114 8.74 -15.88 -8.22
N TYR A 115 8.70 -14.60 -7.87
CA TYR A 115 9.92 -13.83 -7.71
C TYR A 115 10.75 -14.36 -6.56
N GLU A 116 11.97 -14.76 -6.88
CA GLU A 116 12.98 -15.01 -5.88
C GLU A 116 13.78 -13.73 -5.69
N THR A 117 13.79 -13.21 -4.46
CA THR A 117 14.69 -12.13 -4.09
C THR A 117 16.12 -12.60 -4.37
N PRO A 118 16.89 -11.91 -5.22
CA PRO A 118 18.26 -12.32 -5.50
C PRO A 118 19.04 -12.34 -4.18
N GLU A 119 19.65 -13.49 -3.86
CA GLU A 119 20.64 -13.56 -2.79
C GLU A 119 21.69 -12.49 -3.09
N ALA A 120 21.94 -11.61 -2.11
CA ALA A 120 22.96 -10.59 -2.25
C ALA A 120 24.26 -11.29 -2.66
N VAL A 121 24.77 -10.95 -3.85
CA VAL A 121 26.05 -11.44 -4.32
C VAL A 121 27.10 -10.90 -3.36
N VAL A 122 27.54 -11.75 -2.43
CA VAL A 122 28.71 -11.47 -1.61
C VAL A 122 29.89 -11.42 -2.57
N ILE A 123 30.33 -10.20 -2.89
CA ILE A 123 31.58 -9.99 -3.61
C ILE A 123 32.68 -10.47 -2.67
N ASP A 124 33.24 -11.65 -2.93
CA ASP A 124 34.44 -12.16 -2.25
C ASP A 124 35.67 -11.39 -2.76
N ASP A 125 35.72 -10.10 -2.44
CA ASP A 125 36.95 -9.31 -2.49
C ASP A 125 36.82 -8.08 -1.57
N GLY A 126 36.73 -8.31 -0.25
CA GLY A 126 37.07 -7.32 0.78
C GLY A 126 36.41 -5.94 0.72
N ALA A 127 35.33 -5.77 -0.05
CA ALA A 127 34.58 -4.55 -0.20
C ALA A 127 33.15 -4.81 0.29
N GLU A 128 32.84 -4.20 1.43
CA GLU A 128 31.50 -4.12 2.00
C GLU A 128 30.53 -3.51 0.96
N ALA A 129 29.85 -4.38 0.21
CA ALA A 129 28.74 -3.99 -0.67
C ALA A 129 27.42 -3.92 0.12
N GLU A 130 27.44 -3.39 1.35
CA GLU A 130 26.23 -3.02 2.09
C GLU A 130 25.76 -1.59 1.76
N ALA A 131 26.52 -0.84 0.95
CA ALA A 131 26.31 0.60 0.79
C ALA A 131 25.90 1.03 -0.62
N GLU A 132 24.80 0.50 -1.16
CA GLU A 132 24.12 1.20 -2.27
C GLU A 132 22.58 1.06 -2.30
N VAL A 133 21.97 0.33 -1.36
CA VAL A 133 20.50 0.26 -1.23
C VAL A 133 19.93 1.44 -0.44
N ASP A 134 20.71 2.00 0.50
CA ASP A 134 20.30 3.10 1.39
C ASP A 134 20.27 4.50 0.71
N GLN A 135 20.84 4.64 -0.49
CA GLN A 135 20.95 5.94 -1.16
C GLN A 135 19.75 6.26 -2.08
N ILE A 136 18.84 5.31 -2.28
CA ILE A 136 17.61 5.51 -3.04
C ILE A 136 16.45 5.52 -2.04
N PRO A 137 15.86 6.70 -1.73
CA PRO A 137 14.74 6.80 -0.82
C PRO A 137 13.60 5.88 -1.25
N GLY A 138 13.13 5.01 -0.34
CA GLY A 138 12.02 4.10 -0.58
C GLY A 138 12.37 2.79 -1.30
N LEU A 139 13.62 2.57 -1.73
CA LEU A 139 14.00 1.30 -2.36
C LEU A 139 13.91 0.12 -1.38
N ALA A 140 14.36 0.30 -0.13
CA ALA A 140 14.28 -0.75 0.89
C ALA A 140 12.82 -1.13 1.20
N GLU A 141 11.91 -0.16 1.27
CA GLU A 141 10.49 -0.38 1.50
C GLU A 141 9.81 -1.01 0.28
N ALA A 142 10.18 -0.59 -0.94
CA ALA A 142 9.70 -1.21 -2.17
C ALA A 142 10.17 -2.66 -2.31
N LEU A 143 11.43 -2.97 -1.98
CA LEU A 143 11.97 -4.33 -1.99
C LEU A 143 11.33 -5.20 -0.90
N ALA A 144 11.02 -4.64 0.27
CA ALA A 144 10.29 -5.36 1.32
C ALA A 144 8.81 -5.61 0.97
N ALA A 145 8.22 -4.78 0.11
CA ALA A 145 6.85 -4.93 -0.38
C ALA A 145 6.73 -5.96 -1.52
N VAL A 146 7.84 -6.44 -2.08
CA VAL A 146 7.89 -7.43 -3.17
C VAL A 146 8.39 -8.76 -2.61
N SER A 147 7.63 -9.82 -2.84
CA SER A 147 7.90 -11.18 -2.34
C SER A 147 7.43 -12.23 -3.35
N ALA A 148 7.88 -13.47 -3.17
CA ALA A 148 7.44 -14.61 -3.96
C ALA A 148 5.91 -14.80 -3.98
N ASP A 149 5.22 -14.35 -2.93
CA ASP A 149 3.78 -14.51 -2.78
C ASP A 149 2.96 -13.48 -3.58
N ASN A 150 3.53 -12.32 -3.88
CA ASN A 150 2.83 -11.21 -4.55
C ASN A 150 3.50 -10.73 -5.83
N PHE A 151 4.62 -11.31 -6.26
CA PHE A 151 5.30 -10.91 -7.49
C PHE A 151 5.61 -12.14 -8.35
N LEU A 152 5.06 -12.16 -9.56
CA LEU A 152 5.31 -13.18 -10.56
C LEU A 152 6.18 -12.63 -11.69
N ILE A 153 7.17 -13.42 -12.08
CA ILE A 153 7.96 -13.24 -13.30
C ILE A 153 7.39 -14.18 -14.35
N ILE A 154 7.05 -13.63 -15.52
CA ILE A 154 6.67 -14.41 -16.69
C ILE A 154 7.76 -14.29 -17.74
N ASP A 155 8.43 -15.41 -18.03
CA ASP A 155 9.41 -15.47 -19.12
C ASP A 155 8.67 -15.55 -20.46
N ALA A 156 8.98 -14.61 -21.32
CA ALA A 156 8.47 -14.53 -22.67
C ALA A 156 9.61 -14.53 -23.69
N GLN A 157 9.42 -15.21 -24.80
CA GLN A 157 10.34 -15.21 -25.93
C GLN A 157 9.65 -14.61 -27.14
N PHE A 158 10.36 -13.72 -27.83
CA PHE A 158 9.84 -12.96 -28.95
C PHE A 158 10.76 -13.12 -30.16
N GLY A 159 10.16 -13.31 -31.32
CA GLY A 159 10.80 -13.21 -32.63
C GLY A 159 10.27 -11.99 -33.38
N LEU A 160 11.16 -11.19 -33.95
CA LEU A 160 10.86 -9.99 -34.73
C LEU A 160 11.55 -10.05 -36.07
N ALA A 161 10.86 -9.55 -37.10
CA ALA A 161 11.43 -9.33 -38.41
C ALA A 161 11.16 -7.89 -38.87
N GLY A 162 12.20 -7.18 -39.32
CA GLY A 162 12.06 -5.81 -39.80
C GLY A 162 13.39 -5.17 -40.18
N SER A 163 13.42 -3.88 -40.48
CA SER A 163 14.68 -3.16 -40.64
C SER A 163 15.42 -3.07 -39.30
N TYR A 164 16.75 -3.04 -39.32
CA TYR A 164 17.54 -2.92 -38.09
C TYR A 164 17.11 -1.72 -37.23
N ALA A 165 16.87 -0.56 -37.87
CA ALA A 165 16.38 0.63 -37.19
C ALA A 165 15.00 0.40 -36.56
N GLY A 166 14.06 -0.22 -37.28
CA GLY A 166 12.73 -0.53 -36.77
C GLY A 166 12.75 -1.50 -35.59
N VAL A 167 13.66 -2.48 -35.60
CA VAL A 167 13.80 -3.44 -34.48
C VAL A 167 14.32 -2.72 -33.22
N MET A 168 15.27 -1.79 -33.35
CA MET A 168 15.76 -1.02 -32.19
C MET A 168 14.72 -0.05 -31.64
N ASP A 169 13.98 0.64 -32.52
CA ASP A 169 12.89 1.53 -32.11
C ASP A 169 11.77 0.74 -31.42
N ALA A 170 11.45 -0.46 -31.92
CA ALA A 170 10.46 -1.34 -31.31
C ALA A 170 10.91 -1.80 -29.92
N LEU A 171 12.18 -2.15 -29.77
CA LEU A 171 12.75 -2.55 -28.49
C LEU A 171 12.74 -1.40 -27.48
N SER A 172 13.05 -0.18 -27.92
CA SER A 172 13.01 1.01 -27.07
C SER A 172 11.58 1.32 -26.60
N MET A 173 10.60 1.28 -27.51
CA MET A 173 9.18 1.46 -27.14
C MET A 173 8.64 0.34 -26.25
N LEU A 174 9.15 -0.89 -26.40
CA LEU A 174 8.78 -1.99 -25.52
C LEU A 174 9.29 -1.78 -24.09
N GLN A 175 10.51 -1.24 -23.92
CA GLN A 175 11.09 -0.94 -22.61
C GLN A 175 10.48 0.31 -21.93
N THR A 176 9.98 1.26 -22.72
CA THR A 176 9.40 2.52 -22.22
C THR A 176 7.86 2.53 -22.22
N GLY A 177 7.26 1.38 -22.56
CA GLY A 177 5.82 1.24 -22.67
C GLY A 177 5.11 1.18 -21.32
N GLU A 178 3.78 1.01 -21.38
CA GLU A 178 2.92 0.98 -20.19
C GLU A 178 3.22 -0.19 -19.24
N ARG A 179 3.75 -1.31 -19.76
CA ARG A 179 4.16 -2.47 -18.97
C ARG A 179 5.68 -2.58 -18.95
N PHE A 180 6.24 -2.74 -17.77
CA PHE A 180 7.68 -3.01 -17.62
C PHE A 180 8.02 -4.40 -18.16
N VAL A 181 8.73 -4.42 -19.30
CA VAL A 181 9.32 -5.62 -19.89
C VAL A 181 10.84 -5.49 -19.80
N LEU A 182 11.49 -6.38 -19.07
CA LEU A 182 12.96 -6.45 -19.08
C LEU A 182 13.40 -7.32 -20.25
N VAL A 183 13.94 -6.71 -21.30
CA VAL A 183 14.52 -7.47 -22.40
C VAL A 183 15.91 -7.98 -22.04
N SER A 184 16.09 -9.30 -22.16
CA SER A 184 17.31 -10.04 -21.88
C SER A 184 17.70 -10.86 -23.12
N GLY A 185 19.00 -10.86 -23.46
CA GLY A 185 19.53 -11.69 -24.53
C GLY A 185 18.91 -11.40 -25.90
N LEU A 186 19.32 -10.29 -26.52
CA LEU A 186 19.02 -9.99 -27.92
C LEU A 186 19.98 -10.78 -28.82
N ASN A 187 19.43 -11.63 -29.67
CA ASN A 187 20.15 -12.31 -30.74
C ASN A 187 19.61 -11.85 -32.09
N ILE A 188 20.47 -11.24 -32.90
CA ILE A 188 20.12 -10.83 -34.25
C ILE A 188 20.68 -11.89 -35.19
N GLU A 189 19.78 -12.64 -35.84
CA GLU A 189 20.15 -13.59 -36.88
C GLU A 189 20.47 -12.82 -38.17
N GLU A 190 21.69 -12.96 -38.67
CA GLU A 190 22.12 -12.28 -39.88
C GLU A 190 21.34 -12.77 -41.11
N GLY A 191 20.43 -11.92 -41.60
CA GLY A 191 19.92 -11.93 -42.97
C GLY A 191 20.54 -10.77 -43.74
N LEU A 192 21.84 -10.86 -44.08
CA LEU A 192 22.59 -9.75 -44.67
C LEU A 192 22.68 -9.84 -46.19
N ARG A 193 22.15 -8.84 -46.91
CA ARG A 193 22.69 -8.24 -48.16
C ARG A 193 22.32 -6.76 -48.40
N GLY A 194 21.74 -5.99 -47.47
CA GLY A 194 21.55 -4.53 -47.67
C GLY A 194 20.96 -3.74 -46.50
N PRO A 195 21.08 -2.38 -46.52
CA PRO A 195 20.55 -1.49 -45.47
C PRO A 195 19.02 -1.47 -45.36
N ASP A 196 18.31 -1.94 -46.38
CA ASP A 196 16.83 -2.03 -46.44
C ASP A 196 16.31 -3.47 -46.29
N GLU A 197 17.19 -4.42 -45.98
CA GLU A 197 16.83 -5.83 -45.92
C GLU A 197 16.32 -6.21 -44.52
N ALA A 198 15.32 -7.10 -44.49
CA ALA A 198 14.69 -7.49 -43.25
C ALA A 198 15.64 -8.37 -42.41
N VAL A 199 15.94 -7.89 -41.22
CA VAL A 199 16.70 -8.57 -40.18
C VAL A 199 15.74 -9.35 -39.29
N SER A 200 16.12 -10.57 -38.93
CA SER A 200 15.41 -11.39 -37.93
C SER A 200 16.11 -11.24 -36.59
N ALA A 201 15.36 -10.95 -35.53
CA ALA A 201 15.88 -10.79 -34.18
C ALA A 201 15.02 -11.59 -33.21
N ASN A 202 15.67 -12.36 -32.35
CA ASN A 202 15.05 -13.08 -31.26
C ASN A 202 15.51 -12.47 -29.94
N PHE A 203 14.59 -12.22 -29.02
CA PHE A 203 14.94 -11.79 -27.66
C PHE A 203 14.08 -12.48 -26.61
N THR A 204 14.61 -12.55 -25.40
CA THR A 204 13.86 -12.98 -24.22
C THR A 204 13.42 -11.74 -23.46
N GLY A 205 12.22 -11.75 -22.90
CA GLY A 205 11.70 -10.69 -22.06
C GLY A 205 11.17 -11.28 -20.77
N GLN A 206 11.43 -10.63 -19.65
CA GLN A 206 10.76 -10.91 -18.39
C GLN A 206 9.64 -9.89 -18.20
N LEU A 207 8.42 -10.39 -18.02
CA LEU A 207 7.25 -9.59 -17.69
C LEU A 207 7.00 -9.69 -16.19
N PHE A 208 6.82 -8.55 -15.53
CA PHE A 208 6.60 -8.49 -14.09
C PHE A 208 5.13 -8.23 -13.77
N VAL A 209 4.56 -9.02 -12.85
CA VAL A 209 3.17 -8.90 -12.40
C VAL A 209 3.13 -8.88 -10.87
N LEU A 210 2.56 -7.81 -10.30
CA LEU A 210 2.30 -7.72 -8.86
C LEU A 210 0.85 -8.17 -8.60
N LEU A 211 0.66 -9.29 -7.90
CA LEU A 211 -0.65 -9.77 -7.49
C LEU A 211 -1.12 -8.93 -6.31
N ASP A 212 -2.31 -8.36 -6.45
CA ASP A 212 -2.97 -7.67 -5.35
C ASP A 212 -3.26 -8.69 -4.23
N SER A 213 -2.68 -8.47 -3.05
CA SER A 213 -2.88 -9.29 -1.86
C SER A 213 -4.24 -9.04 -1.19
N THR A 214 -5.25 -8.60 -1.96
CA THR A 214 -6.65 -8.69 -1.56
C THR A 214 -7.10 -10.14 -1.70
N GLY A 215 -6.76 -10.94 -0.69
CA GLY A 215 -7.02 -12.37 -0.65
C GLY A 215 -8.46 -12.74 -1.04
N VAL A 216 -8.61 -13.25 -2.26
CA VAL A 216 -9.61 -14.25 -2.65
C VAL A 216 -8.92 -15.13 -3.68
N ALA A 217 -8.62 -16.38 -3.30
CA ALA A 217 -8.24 -17.40 -4.24
C ALA A 217 -9.33 -17.50 -5.33
N PRO A 218 -8.98 -17.61 -6.62
CA PRO A 218 -9.97 -17.92 -7.64
C PRO A 218 -10.64 -19.23 -7.22
N ALA A 219 -11.94 -19.18 -6.97
CA ALA A 219 -12.73 -20.37 -6.70
C ALA A 219 -12.53 -21.30 -7.90
N ALA A 220 -11.86 -22.42 -7.66
CA ALA A 220 -11.86 -23.53 -8.60
C ALA A 220 -13.32 -23.84 -8.93
N GLU A 221 -13.68 -23.71 -10.20
CA GLU A 221 -14.99 -24.10 -10.70
C GLU A 221 -15.23 -25.55 -10.26
N ALA A 222 -16.18 -25.72 -9.34
CA ALA A 222 -16.66 -27.03 -8.95
C ALA A 222 -17.21 -27.70 -10.21
N THR A 223 -16.47 -28.67 -10.73
CA THR A 223 -16.96 -29.62 -11.71
C THR A 223 -18.24 -30.24 -11.14
N PRO A 224 -19.41 -30.15 -11.83
CA PRO A 224 -20.60 -30.82 -11.35
C PRO A 224 -20.35 -32.33 -11.44
N GLU A 225 -20.25 -32.95 -10.27
CA GLU A 225 -20.23 -34.39 -10.07
C GLU A 225 -21.45 -35.01 -10.74
N ALA A 226 -21.20 -35.87 -11.73
CA ALA A 226 -22.23 -36.60 -12.44
C ALA A 226 -22.98 -37.52 -11.47
N ALA A 227 -24.30 -37.33 -11.37
CA ALA A 227 -25.18 -38.19 -10.61
C ALA A 227 -25.13 -39.64 -11.12
N PRO A 228 -25.16 -40.66 -10.24
CA PRO A 228 -25.20 -42.05 -10.65
C PRO A 228 -26.57 -42.39 -11.24
N ALA A 229 -26.56 -43.06 -12.39
CA ALA A 229 -27.75 -43.60 -13.03
C ALA A 229 -28.39 -44.68 -12.15
N ALA A 230 -29.71 -44.55 -11.95
CA ALA A 230 -30.60 -45.59 -11.44
C ALA A 230 -31.73 -45.81 -12.45
#